data_AF-A0A5J4U4D1-F1
#
_entry.id   AF-A0A5J4U4D1-F1
#
_cell.length_a   1.000
_cell.length_b   1.000
_cell.length_c   1.000
_cell.angle_alpha   90.00
_cell.angle_beta   90.00
_cell.angle_gamma   90.00
#
_symmetry.space_group_name_H-M   'P 1'
#
loop_
_entity.id
_entity.type
_entity.pdbx_description
1 polymer ?
#
loop_
_entity_poly.entity_id
_entity_poly.type
_entity_poly.pdbx_seq_one_letter_code
_entity_poly.pdbx_strand_id
1 'polypeptide(L)' 'MTEQLNGIIPNKFVMNGTTEVGILMNKIMNSQAVSFGARADNLHSIQEMLYIDTVGPIYQTLLMLLSKL' A
#
# COMPACT_ATOMS: atom_id res chain seq x y z
N MET A 1 6.62 3.70 -18.25
CA MET A 1 6.98 5.06 -17.80
C MET A 1 7.12 5.02 -16.29
N THR A 2 8.30 4.64 -15.81
CA THR A 2 8.69 4.66 -14.40
C THR A 2 8.99 6.11 -14.03
N GLU A 3 7.95 6.91 -13.81
CA GLU A 3 8.11 8.04 -12.90
C GLU A 3 8.43 7.40 -11.54
N GLN A 4 9.72 7.35 -11.22
CA GLN A 4 10.19 6.95 -9.90
C GLN A 4 9.36 7.71 -8.87
N LEU A 5 8.79 6.99 -7.91
CA LEU A 5 8.11 7.54 -6.74
C LEU A 5 9.15 8.32 -5.88
N ASN A 6 9.72 9.40 -6.39
CA ASN A 6 10.86 10.11 -5.79
C ASN A 6 11.99 9.17 -5.32
N GLY A 7 12.37 8.19 -6.15
CA GLY A 7 13.40 7.20 -5.81
C GLY A 7 12.92 5.99 -5.00
N ILE A 8 11.64 5.93 -4.60
CA ILE A 8 11.06 4.76 -3.92
C ILE A 8 10.77 3.68 -4.97
N ILE A 9 11.42 2.52 -4.84
CA ILE A 9 11.13 1.35 -5.67
C ILE A 9 10.07 0.53 -4.93
N PRO A 10 8.82 0.45 -5.42
CA PRO A 10 7.79 -0.31 -4.75
C PRO A 10 8.12 -1.79 -4.83
N ASN A 11 8.17 -2.46 -3.68
CA ASN A 11 8.22 -3.91 -3.66
C ASN A 11 6.83 -4.45 -4.00
N LYS A 12 6.60 -4.80 -5.26
CA LYS A 12 5.32 -5.34 -5.73
C LYS A 12 5.26 -6.82 -5.39
N PHE A 13 4.30 -7.21 -4.55
CA PHE A 13 4.03 -8.60 -4.24
C PHE A 13 2.53 -8.87 -4.28
N VAL A 14 2.16 -10.14 -4.50
CA VAL A 14 0.80 -10.63 -4.29
C VAL A 14 0.78 -11.23 -2.89
N MET A 15 -0.02 -10.64 -1.99
CA MET A 15 -0.23 -11.18 -0.66
C MET A 15 -1.15 -12.39 -0.75
N ASN A 16 -0.74 -13.54 -0.20
CA ASN A 16 -1.64 -14.67 0.03
C ASN A 16 -2.40 -14.45 1.34
N GLY A 17 -3.32 -13.49 1.34
CA GLY A 17 -4.11 -13.06 2.49
C GLY A 17 -5.36 -12.30 2.04
N THR A 18 -6.24 -11.97 2.99
CA THR A 18 -7.46 -11.20 2.70
C THR A 18 -7.19 -9.70 2.81
N THR A 19 -7.66 -8.94 1.83
CA THR A 19 -7.72 -7.47 1.89
C THR A 19 -9.15 -7.01 1.61
N GLU A 20 -9.54 -5.88 2.19
CA GLU A 20 -10.84 -5.27 1.96
C GLU A 20 -11.03 -4.84 0.51
N VAL A 21 -9.93 -4.58 -0.23
CA VAL A 21 -9.97 -4.20 -1.64
C VAL A 21 -10.73 -5.24 -2.47
N GLY A 22 -10.50 -6.53 -2.24
CA GLY A 22 -11.23 -7.59 -2.96
C GLY A 22 -12.75 -7.52 -2.73
N ILE A 23 -13.17 -7.20 -1.50
CA ILE A 23 -14.60 -7.03 -1.16
C ILE A 23 -15.14 -5.75 -1.79
N LEU A 24 -14.39 -4.65 -1.74
CA LEU A 24 -14.80 -3.35 -2.26
C LEU A 24 -14.96 -3.37 -3.78
N MET A 25 -14.08 -4.03 -4.52
CA MET A 25 -14.18 -4.14 -5.99
C MET A 25 -15.43 -4.91 -6.44
N ASN A 26 -15.92 -5.85 -5.63
CA ASN A 26 -17.19 -6.54 -5.90
C ASN A 26 -18.42 -5.62 -5.69
N LYS A 27 -18.30 -4.62 -4.81
CA LYS A 27 -19.40 -3.69 -4.50
C LYS A 27 -19.40 -2.44 -5.37
N ILE A 28 -18.22 -1.97 -5.76
CA ILE A 28 -18.02 -0.77 -6.58
C ILE A 28 -17.58 -1.22 -7.97
N MET A 29 -18.57 -1.58 -8.80
CA MET A 29 -18.33 -2.06 -10.16
C MET A 29 -17.54 -1.02 -10.97
N ASN A 30 -16.65 -1.49 -11.85
CA ASN A 30 -15.78 -0.67 -12.71
C ASN A 30 -14.80 0.27 -11.98
N SER A 31 -14.56 0.06 -10.68
CA SER A 31 -13.51 0.79 -9.97
C SER A 31 -12.13 0.14 -10.17
N GLN A 32 -11.09 0.97 -10.07
CA GLN A 32 -9.70 0.53 -9.97
C GLN A 32 -9.19 0.88 -8.57
N ALA A 33 -8.46 -0.04 -7.94
CA ALA A 33 -7.91 0.16 -6.61
C ALA A 33 -6.46 -0.29 -6.51
N VAL A 34 -5.74 0.34 -5.59
CA VAL A 34 -4.38 -0.04 -5.20
C VAL A 34 -4.35 -0.17 -3.68
N SER A 35 -3.74 -1.24 -3.18
CA SER A 35 -3.44 -1.42 -1.76
C SER A 35 -1.95 -1.21 -1.55
N PHE A 36 -1.58 -0.35 -0.60
CA PHE A 36 -0.20 -0.08 -0.22
C PHE A 36 -0.16 0.34 1.25
N GLY A 37 0.97 0.10 1.92
CA GLY A 37 1.12 0.39 3.33
C GLY A 37 2.57 0.26 3.79
N ALA A 38 2.82 0.73 5.01
CA ALA A 38 4.12 0.55 5.66
C ALA A 38 4.38 -0.93 5.93
N ARG A 39 5.65 -1.30 6.06
CA ARG A 39 6.00 -2.66 6.46
C ARG A 39 5.62 -2.83 7.93
N ALA A 40 4.87 -3.89 8.20
CA ALA A 40 4.58 -4.36 9.54
C ALA A 40 4.77 -5.88 9.59
N ASP A 41 5.32 -6.39 10.70
CA ASP A 41 5.53 -7.82 10.93
C ASP A 41 4.73 -8.25 12.17
N ASN A 42 4.35 -9.52 12.22
CA ASN A 42 3.61 -10.14 13.34
C ASN A 42 2.28 -9.46 13.69
N LEU A 43 1.56 -8.97 12.67
CA LEU A 43 0.21 -8.43 12.85
C LEU A 43 -0.68 -9.38 13.64
N HIS A 44 -1.53 -8.83 14.51
CA HIS A 44 -2.44 -9.58 15.39
C HIS A 44 -1.74 -10.37 16.51
N SER A 45 -0.54 -9.96 16.91
CA SER A 45 0.19 -10.54 18.05
C SER A 45 0.71 -9.46 19.01
N ILE A 46 1.13 -9.84 20.22
CA ILE A 46 1.80 -8.90 21.15
C ILE A 46 3.20 -8.50 20.67
N GLN A 47 3.75 -9.18 19.67
CA GLN A 47 5.03 -8.89 19.02
C GLN A 47 4.85 -8.10 17.71
N GLU A 48 3.68 -7.49 17.50
CA GLU A 48 3.42 -6.64 16.34
C GLU A 48 4.44 -5.50 16.27
N MET A 49 5.05 -5.34 15.09
CA MET A 49 6.09 -4.35 14.85
C MET A 49 5.81 -3.57 13.58
N LEU A 50 5.98 -2.25 13.65
CA LEU A 50 5.92 -1.34 12.50
C LEU A 50 7.32 -0.80 12.20
N TYR A 51 7.71 -0.83 10.92
CA TYR A 51 9.00 -0.33 10.47
C TYR A 51 8.89 1.16 10.10
N ILE A 52 9.31 2.03 11.03
CA ILE A 52 9.13 3.49 10.95
C ILE A 52 9.79 4.10 9.70
N ASP A 53 10.93 3.56 9.29
CA ASP A 53 11.66 3.96 8.08
C ASP A 53 10.82 3.79 6.79
N THR A 54 9.79 2.94 6.82
CA THR A 54 8.87 2.74 5.69
C THR A 54 7.66 3.70 5.67
N VAL A 55 7.39 4.42 6.77
CA VAL A 55 6.21 5.29 6.90
C VAL A 55 6.32 6.54 6.02
N GLY A 56 7.48 7.22 6.06
CA GLY A 56 7.73 8.40 5.25
C GLY A 56 7.57 8.15 3.74
N PRO A 57 8.20 7.09 3.18
CA PRO A 57 8.00 6.68 1.80
C PRO A 57 6.53 6.45 1.40
N ILE A 58 5.75 5.82 2.27
CA ILE A 58 4.32 5.55 2.02
C ILE A 58 3.50 6.84 2.00
N TYR A 59 3.79 7.77 2.91
CA TYR A 59 3.15 9.09 2.91
C TYR A 59 3.45 9.86 1.61
N GLN A 60 4.70 9.86 1.15
CA GLN A 60 5.06 10.50 -0.12
C GLN A 60 4.37 9.84 -1.32
N THR A 61 4.24 8.52 -1.31
CA THR A 61 3.51 7.77 -2.33
C THR A 61 2.04 8.16 -2.38
N LEU A 62 1.39 8.31 -1.22
CA LEU A 62 0.02 8.79 -1.13
C LEU A 62 -0.13 10.19 -1.72
N LEU A 63 0.72 11.14 -1.31
CA LEU A 63 0.67 12.51 -1.83
C LEU A 63 0.84 12.57 -3.35
N MET A 64 1.79 11.80 -3.89
CA MET A 64 2.03 11.75 -5.33
C MET A 64 0.85 11.12 -6.10
N LEU A 65 0.17 10.12 -5.53
CA LEU A 65 -1.01 9.53 -6.15
C LEU A 65 -2.17 10.55 -6.17
N LEU A 66 -2.40 11.23 -5.05
CA LEU A 66 -3.43 12.27 -4.95
C LEU A 66 -3.17 13.47 -5.85
N SER A 67 -1.91 13.85 -6.09
CA SER A 67 -1.58 14.98 -6.97
C SER A 67 -1.83 14.71 -8.46
N LYS A 68 -2.13 13.46 -8.85
CA LYS A 68 -2.38 13.05 -10.24
C LYS A 68 -3.85 12.74 -10.53
N LEU A 69 -4.72 12.86 -9.52
CA LEU A 69 -6.18 12.75 -9.65
C LEU A 69 -6.78 14.13 -9.98
#